data_AF-A0A8J3GF72-F1
#
_entry.id   AF-A0A8J3GF72-F1
#
_cell.length_a   1.000
_cell.length_b   1.000
_cell.length_c   1.000
_cell.angle_alpha   90.00
_cell.angle_beta   90.00
_cell.angle_gamma   90.00
#
_symmetry.space_group_name_H-M   'P 1'
#
loop_
_entity.id
_entity.type
_entity.pdbx_description
1 polymer ?
#
loop_
_entity_poly.entity_id
_entity_poly.type
_entity_poly.pdbx_seq_one_letter_code
_entity_poly.pdbx_strand_id
1 'polypeptide(L)'
;MYTSKFLLQTSTFLLLCAANASAAELSSVGQFMPMVHINIEYNEFLGELDVHVDSGVPQMTPLSILSPGDSFSPTAPWYTTLDPSQEGQAWTRRFGFVSTLDPAPVDRFFWIDLNATSDNLEAYFYRETPETFTPIFGTDGSSTLWEFPNSMTHPVFATSLAGDYSISGSVYIGDASGIMDITYDAAPFTLNFTAVPEPSTYALMAGVAGACIAFVRQRKRKIG
;
A
#
# COMPACT_ATOMS: atom_id res chain seq x y z
N MET A 1 -47.85 -56.41 22.30
CA MET A 1 -47.39 -56.06 20.94
C MET A 1 -47.06 -54.56 20.93
N TYR A 2 -45.82 -54.17 21.15
CA TYR A 2 -45.32 -52.83 20.83
C TYR A 2 -43.90 -52.99 20.30
N THR A 3 -43.73 -52.64 19.02
CA THR A 3 -42.51 -52.83 18.24
C THR A 3 -41.53 -51.67 18.49
N SER A 4 -40.38 -51.98 19.08
CA SER A 4 -39.25 -51.08 19.25
C SER A 4 -38.53 -50.89 17.91
N LYS A 5 -38.62 -49.69 17.33
CA LYS A 5 -37.83 -49.27 16.16
C LYS A 5 -36.46 -48.76 16.64
N PHE A 6 -35.40 -49.51 16.32
CA PHE A 6 -34.01 -49.06 16.44
C PHE A 6 -33.73 -48.03 15.33
N LEU A 7 -33.36 -46.80 15.72
CA LEU A 7 -32.90 -45.75 14.81
C LEU A 7 -31.37 -45.80 14.75
N LEU A 8 -30.84 -46.19 13.59
CA LEU A 8 -29.43 -46.23 13.27
C LEU A 8 -28.93 -44.79 13.04
N GLN A 9 -28.14 -44.25 13.95
CA GLN A 9 -27.63 -42.88 13.88
C GLN A 9 -26.31 -42.87 13.09
N THR A 10 -26.38 -42.49 11.82
CA THR A 10 -25.22 -42.33 10.94
C THR A 10 -24.41 -41.11 11.37
N SER A 11 -23.19 -41.34 11.86
CA SER A 11 -22.22 -40.27 12.17
C SER A 11 -21.55 -39.80 10.88
N THR A 12 -22.00 -38.69 10.33
CA THR A 12 -21.31 -38.00 9.23
C THR A 12 -20.07 -37.29 9.77
N PHE A 13 -18.89 -37.82 9.45
CA PHE A 13 -17.60 -37.17 9.65
C PHE A 13 -17.46 -36.08 8.58
N LEU A 14 -17.63 -34.80 8.94
CA LEU A 14 -17.21 -33.70 8.07
C LEU A 14 -15.67 -33.65 8.10
N LEU A 15 -15.03 -34.18 7.06
CA LEU A 15 -13.67 -33.79 6.72
C LEU A 15 -13.71 -32.30 6.34
N LEU A 16 -13.14 -31.44 7.19
CA LEU A 16 -12.74 -30.11 6.77
C LEU A 16 -11.56 -30.30 5.81
N CYS A 17 -11.84 -30.36 4.51
CA CYS A 17 -10.80 -30.14 3.51
C CYS A 17 -10.39 -28.67 3.63
N ALA A 18 -9.35 -28.38 4.42
CA ALA A 18 -8.62 -27.13 4.25
C ALA A 18 -8.00 -27.22 2.85
N ALA A 19 -8.57 -26.49 1.90
CA ALA A 19 -7.94 -26.30 0.61
C ALA A 19 -6.58 -25.65 0.89
N ASN A 20 -5.51 -26.41 0.72
CA ASN A 20 -4.16 -25.85 0.65
C ASN A 20 -4.11 -25.07 -0.67
N ALA A 21 -4.62 -23.84 -0.67
CA ALA A 21 -4.19 -22.87 -1.65
C ALA A 21 -2.67 -22.75 -1.46
N SER A 22 -1.90 -23.08 -2.51
CA SER A 22 -0.46 -22.86 -2.46
C SER A 22 -0.22 -21.36 -2.32
N ALA A 23 0.49 -20.96 -1.28
CA ALA A 23 1.08 -19.64 -1.15
C ALA A 23 1.76 -19.23 -2.47
N ALA A 24 1.38 -18.10 -3.05
CA ALA A 24 2.05 -17.57 -4.21
C ALA A 24 3.32 -16.80 -3.79
N GLU A 25 4.35 -16.88 -4.62
CA GLU A 25 5.49 -15.97 -4.56
C GLU A 25 5.27 -14.85 -5.60
N LEU A 26 5.21 -13.61 -5.13
CA LEU A 26 4.90 -12.42 -5.92
C LEU A 26 6.20 -11.73 -6.35
N SER A 27 6.32 -11.46 -7.65
CA SER A 27 7.45 -10.75 -8.25
C SER A 27 7.17 -9.26 -8.51
N SER A 28 6.06 -8.73 -8.00
CA SER A 28 5.74 -7.30 -8.11
C SER A 28 4.92 -6.82 -6.92
N VAL A 29 5.01 -5.52 -6.64
CA VAL A 29 4.18 -4.85 -5.64
C VAL A 29 2.89 -4.44 -6.33
N GLY A 30 1.77 -5.09 -6.01
CA GLY A 30 0.49 -4.85 -6.70
C GLY A 30 0.04 -3.38 -6.68
N GLN A 31 -0.79 -2.99 -7.65
CA GLN A 31 -1.43 -1.68 -7.67
C GLN A 31 -2.93 -1.87 -7.41
N PHE A 32 -3.50 -1.06 -6.52
CA PHE A 32 -4.89 -1.19 -6.09
C PHE A 32 -5.75 -0.02 -6.59
N MET A 33 -7.01 -0.28 -6.92
CA MET A 33 -7.96 0.76 -7.33
C MET A 33 -8.89 1.14 -6.17
N PRO A 34 -9.50 2.35 -6.16
CA PRO A 34 -9.22 3.49 -7.06
C PRO A 34 -7.91 4.21 -6.73
N MET A 35 -7.30 4.83 -7.75
CA MET A 35 -6.10 5.65 -7.64
C MET A 35 -6.45 7.08 -7.25
N VAL A 36 -5.50 7.76 -6.61
CA VAL A 36 -5.55 9.18 -6.28
C VAL A 36 -4.31 9.83 -6.90
N HIS A 37 -4.51 10.69 -7.89
CA HIS A 37 -3.40 11.37 -8.57
C HIS A 37 -3.21 12.79 -8.05
N ILE A 38 -1.94 13.19 -8.03
CA ILE A 38 -1.52 14.58 -8.06
C ILE A 38 -1.30 14.91 -9.54
N ASN A 39 -2.24 15.65 -10.10
CA ASN A 39 -2.22 16.10 -11.48
C ASN A 39 -1.43 17.39 -11.56
N ILE A 40 -0.30 17.35 -12.25
CA ILE A 40 0.64 18.44 -12.47
C ILE A 40 0.32 19.05 -13.83
N GLU A 41 -0.16 20.28 -13.81
CA GLU A 41 -0.61 21.01 -14.99
C GLU A 41 0.30 22.22 -15.20
N TYR A 42 1.17 22.15 -16.20
CA TYR A 42 1.99 23.28 -16.62
C TYR A 42 1.47 23.85 -17.94
N ASN A 43 1.28 25.17 -17.98
CA ASN A 43 0.92 25.91 -19.17
C ASN A 43 2.08 26.82 -19.58
N GLU A 44 2.77 26.46 -20.67
CA GLU A 44 3.95 27.20 -21.12
C GLU A 44 3.62 28.64 -21.55
N PHE A 45 2.46 28.86 -22.15
CA PHE A 45 2.06 30.17 -22.65
C PHE A 45 1.78 31.17 -21.53
N LEU A 46 1.21 30.69 -20.42
CA LEU A 46 0.92 31.50 -19.24
C LEU A 46 2.07 31.51 -18.23
N GLY A 47 3.00 30.54 -18.31
CA GLY A 47 4.04 30.33 -17.30
C GLY A 47 3.46 29.87 -15.96
N GLU A 48 2.29 29.24 -15.96
CA GLU A 48 1.55 28.85 -14.77
C GLU A 48 1.69 27.35 -14.51
N LEU A 49 1.97 27.01 -13.25
CA LEU A 49 1.97 25.65 -12.73
C LEU A 49 0.82 25.50 -11.74
N ASP A 50 -0.08 24.55 -12.01
CA ASP A 50 -1.17 24.19 -11.12
C ASP A 50 -1.07 22.72 -10.70
N VAL A 51 -1.60 22.42 -9.52
CA VAL A 51 -1.68 21.05 -9.00
C VAL A 51 -3.09 20.77 -8.49
N HIS A 52 -3.69 19.72 -9.06
CA HIS A 52 -4.96 19.18 -8.59
C HIS A 52 -4.79 17.78 -7.99
N VAL A 53 -5.31 17.58 -6.79
CA VAL A 53 -5.32 16.27 -6.12
C VAL A 53 -6.70 15.64 -6.25
N ASP A 54 -6.76 14.44 -6.82
CA ASP A 54 -8.00 13.66 -6.86
C ASP A 54 -8.54 13.42 -5.44
N SER A 55 -9.87 13.31 -5.30
CA SER A 55 -10.45 13.01 -3.98
C SER A 55 -10.20 11.55 -3.57
N GLY A 56 -9.70 11.32 -2.36
CA GLY A 56 -9.64 9.99 -1.76
C GLY A 56 -8.65 9.90 -0.61
N VAL A 57 -8.85 8.91 0.26
CA VAL A 57 -7.91 8.56 1.34
C VAL A 57 -7.58 7.08 1.17
N PRO A 58 -6.46 6.75 0.50
CA PRO A 58 -6.02 5.38 0.33
C PRO A 58 -5.72 4.70 1.67
N GLN A 59 -6.12 3.44 1.73
CA GLN A 59 -5.73 2.55 2.81
C GLN A 59 -4.38 1.91 2.49
N MET A 60 -3.49 1.90 3.48
CA MET A 60 -2.25 1.13 3.46
C MET A 60 -2.53 -0.21 4.12
N THR A 61 -2.26 -1.30 3.41
CA THR A 61 -2.63 -2.64 3.84
C THR A 61 -1.43 -3.57 3.66
N PRO A 62 -1.09 -4.38 4.67
CA PRO A 62 -0.02 -5.35 4.53
C PRO A 62 -0.41 -6.52 3.62
N LEU A 63 0.61 -7.21 3.09
CA LEU A 63 0.41 -8.37 2.21
C LEU A 63 -0.39 -9.49 2.90
N SER A 64 -0.17 -9.71 4.20
CA SER A 64 -0.85 -10.77 4.97
C SER A 64 -2.38 -10.63 4.99
N ILE A 65 -2.90 -9.40 4.85
CA ILE A 65 -4.32 -9.10 4.77
C ILE A 65 -4.80 -9.15 3.32
N LEU A 66 -4.02 -8.56 2.40
CA LEU A 66 -4.38 -8.46 0.98
C LEU A 66 -4.44 -9.84 0.31
N SER A 67 -3.43 -10.67 0.58
CA SER A 67 -3.27 -12.01 0.01
C SER A 67 -2.73 -12.96 1.08
N PRO A 68 -3.60 -13.48 1.98
CA PRO A 68 -3.17 -14.31 3.09
C PRO A 68 -2.42 -15.57 2.63
N GLY A 69 -1.18 -15.72 3.11
CA GLY A 69 -0.30 -16.84 2.81
C GLY A 69 0.67 -16.57 1.67
N ASP A 70 0.48 -15.53 0.86
CA ASP A 70 1.43 -15.14 -0.18
C ASP A 70 2.67 -14.46 0.42
N SER A 71 3.75 -14.45 -0.36
CA SER A 71 5.03 -13.81 -0.03
C SER A 71 5.57 -13.09 -1.25
N PHE A 72 6.43 -12.09 -1.07
CA PHE A 72 7.25 -11.54 -2.14
C PHE A 72 8.47 -12.41 -2.39
N SER A 73 8.97 -12.36 -3.63
CA SER A 73 10.22 -13.05 -3.97
C SER A 73 11.38 -12.56 -3.10
N PRO A 74 12.16 -13.45 -2.46
CA PRO A 74 13.28 -13.05 -1.60
C PRO A 74 14.40 -12.27 -2.32
N THR A 75 14.44 -12.33 -3.65
CA THR A 75 15.40 -11.56 -4.47
C THR A 75 14.89 -10.18 -4.86
N ALA A 76 13.61 -9.87 -4.60
CA ALA A 76 13.03 -8.60 -4.98
C ALA A 76 13.50 -7.47 -4.05
N PRO A 77 13.75 -6.25 -4.57
CA PRO A 77 14.24 -5.13 -3.75
C PRO A 77 13.34 -4.71 -2.58
N TRP A 78 12.03 -4.97 -2.66
CA TRP A 78 11.04 -4.60 -1.64
C TRP A 78 10.79 -5.71 -0.60
N TYR A 79 11.45 -6.87 -0.72
CA TYR A 79 11.18 -8.04 0.12
C TYR A 79 11.35 -7.75 1.61
N THR A 80 12.46 -7.11 2.00
CA THR A 80 12.74 -6.82 3.43
C THR A 80 11.69 -5.92 4.07
N THR A 81 11.18 -4.94 3.32
CA THR A 81 10.23 -3.95 3.82
C THR A 81 8.79 -4.49 3.82
N LEU A 82 8.35 -5.12 2.73
CA LEU A 82 6.93 -5.40 2.50
C LEU A 82 6.51 -6.85 2.80
N ASP A 83 7.44 -7.79 2.87
CA ASP A 83 7.10 -9.22 3.04
C ASP A 83 6.69 -9.54 4.49
N PRO A 84 5.61 -10.31 4.72
CA PRO A 84 5.16 -10.69 6.06
C PRO A 84 6.16 -11.52 6.87
N SER A 85 7.12 -12.18 6.23
CA SER A 85 8.20 -12.91 6.92
C SER A 85 9.37 -12.00 7.33
N GLN A 86 9.37 -10.74 6.89
CA GLN A 86 10.36 -9.71 7.19
C GLN A 86 9.72 -8.63 8.07
N GLU A 87 9.69 -7.36 7.64
CA GLU A 87 9.02 -6.28 8.38
C GLU A 87 7.49 -6.29 8.22
N GLY A 88 6.98 -6.77 7.09
CA GLY A 88 5.54 -6.86 6.83
C GLY A 88 4.82 -5.52 6.86
N GLN A 89 5.47 -4.44 6.41
CA GLN A 89 4.87 -3.10 6.49
C GLN A 89 3.55 -3.02 5.71
N ALA A 90 2.61 -2.24 6.25
CA ALA A 90 1.41 -1.85 5.52
C ALA A 90 1.81 -0.88 4.41
N TRP A 91 1.34 -1.09 3.19
CA TRP A 91 1.76 -0.27 2.06
C TRP A 91 0.61 0.08 1.12
N THR A 92 0.84 1.11 0.29
CA THR A 92 -0.06 1.47 -0.79
C THR A 92 0.72 2.03 -1.98
N ARG A 93 0.26 1.68 -3.19
CA ARG A 93 0.67 2.30 -4.46
C ARG A 93 -0.43 3.16 -5.06
N ARG A 94 -1.46 3.49 -4.28
CA ARG A 94 -2.68 4.14 -4.77
C ARG A 94 -2.52 5.63 -5.03
N PHE A 95 -1.45 6.25 -4.53
CA PHE A 95 -1.08 7.60 -4.90
C PHE A 95 -0.17 7.62 -6.11
N GLY A 96 -0.33 8.60 -6.98
CA GLY A 96 0.59 8.82 -8.09
C GLY A 96 0.74 10.27 -8.48
N PHE A 97 1.79 10.55 -9.23
CA PHE A 97 2.04 11.83 -9.87
C PHE A 97 1.88 11.68 -11.37
N VAL A 98 1.19 12.62 -12.00
CA VAL A 98 0.97 12.66 -13.44
C VAL A 98 1.17 14.08 -13.95
N SER A 99 1.86 14.23 -15.08
CA SER A 99 1.83 15.48 -15.86
C SER A 99 0.85 15.32 -17.02
N THR A 100 -0.04 16.28 -17.22
CA THR A 100 -1.21 16.16 -18.11
C THR A 100 -1.22 17.16 -19.28
N LEU A 101 -0.38 18.19 -19.25
CA LEU A 101 -0.32 19.25 -20.25
C LEU A 101 1.05 19.31 -20.93
N ASP A 102 1.79 20.42 -20.73
CA ASP A 102 3.06 20.67 -21.39
C ASP A 102 4.22 20.00 -20.63
N PRO A 103 5.29 19.58 -21.33
CA PRO A 103 6.52 19.19 -20.67
C PRO A 103 7.12 20.37 -19.89
N ALA A 104 8.01 20.07 -18.95
CA ALA A 104 8.81 21.11 -18.32
C ALA A 104 9.59 21.92 -19.39
N PRO A 105 9.87 23.22 -19.14
CA PRO A 105 10.68 24.04 -20.04
C PRO A 105 12.04 23.43 -20.37
N VAL A 106 12.65 23.88 -21.46
CA VAL A 106 14.02 23.45 -21.84
C VAL A 106 14.99 23.73 -20.68
N ASP A 107 15.82 22.73 -20.38
CA ASP A 107 16.79 22.76 -19.27
C ASP A 107 16.15 23.03 -17.89
N ARG A 108 14.90 22.59 -17.72
CA ARG A 108 14.15 22.61 -16.47
C ARG A 108 13.46 21.28 -16.22
N PHE A 109 13.16 21.03 -14.94
CA PHE A 109 12.56 19.79 -14.46
C PHE A 109 11.46 20.10 -13.45
N PHE A 110 10.47 19.22 -13.39
CA PHE A 110 9.49 19.23 -12.31
C PHE A 110 10.13 18.59 -11.08
N TRP A 111 10.13 19.31 -9.97
CA TRP A 111 10.60 18.85 -8.68
C TRP A 111 9.43 18.72 -7.73
N ILE A 112 9.43 17.64 -6.94
CA ILE A 112 8.49 17.43 -5.84
C ILE A 112 9.29 17.55 -4.55
N ASP A 113 8.89 18.48 -3.70
CA ASP A 113 9.48 18.70 -2.37
C ASP A 113 8.46 18.42 -1.29
N LEU A 114 8.77 17.48 -0.39
CA LEU A 114 7.95 17.23 0.80
C LEU A 114 8.49 18.04 1.98
N ASN A 115 7.70 19.02 2.39
CA ASN A 115 8.03 19.92 3.51
C ASN A 115 7.49 19.41 4.84
N ALA A 116 6.53 18.49 4.82
CA ALA A 116 6.02 17.82 6.01
C ALA A 116 5.60 16.38 5.68
N THR A 117 6.08 15.44 6.47
CA THR A 117 5.74 14.02 6.38
C THR A 117 5.44 13.52 7.80
N SER A 118 4.40 12.71 7.95
CA SER A 118 4.10 12.07 9.24
C SER A 118 5.23 11.13 9.66
N ASP A 119 5.55 11.10 10.96
CA ASP A 119 6.58 10.22 11.50
C ASP A 119 6.28 8.74 11.15
N ASN A 120 7.33 7.98 10.82
CA ASN A 120 7.25 6.56 10.44
C ASN A 120 6.51 6.27 9.12
N LEU A 121 6.29 7.28 8.27
CA LEU A 121 5.87 7.07 6.89
C LEU A 121 7.09 7.04 5.98
N GLU A 122 7.26 5.94 5.26
CA GLU A 122 8.33 5.72 4.30
C GLU A 122 7.78 5.82 2.88
N ALA A 123 8.62 6.25 1.95
CA ALA A 123 8.28 6.43 0.55
C ALA A 123 9.40 5.91 -0.35
N TYR A 124 9.01 5.14 -1.36
CA TYR A 124 9.94 4.50 -2.30
C TYR A 124 9.50 4.74 -3.74
N PHE A 125 10.43 5.16 -4.59
CA PHE A 125 10.26 5.10 -6.03
C PHE A 125 10.31 3.65 -6.48
N TYR A 126 9.21 3.20 -7.09
CA TYR A 126 9.02 1.83 -7.54
C TYR A 126 8.99 1.75 -9.07
N ARG A 127 9.72 0.77 -9.63
CA ARG A 127 9.65 0.40 -11.03
C ARG A 127 9.76 -1.12 -11.16
N GLU A 128 9.02 -1.71 -12.09
CA GLU A 128 9.09 -3.15 -12.38
C GLU A 128 10.24 -3.51 -13.32
N THR A 129 10.58 -2.63 -14.27
CA THR A 129 11.63 -2.89 -15.27
C THR A 129 12.55 -1.67 -15.46
N PRO A 130 13.83 -1.74 -15.04
CA PRO A 130 14.37 -2.71 -14.08
C PRO A 130 13.66 -2.60 -12.72
N GLU A 131 13.67 -3.68 -11.94
CA GLU A 131 13.12 -3.68 -10.57
C GLU A 131 13.86 -2.66 -9.71
N THR A 132 13.13 -1.66 -9.20
CA THR A 132 13.68 -0.64 -8.29
C THR A 132 12.72 -0.40 -7.14
N PHE A 133 13.30 -0.11 -5.99
CA PHE A 133 12.61 0.26 -4.75
C PHE A 133 13.50 1.26 -4.01
N THR A 134 13.62 2.45 -4.59
CA THR A 134 14.61 3.45 -4.19
C THR A 134 14.00 4.41 -3.16
N PRO A 135 14.59 4.59 -1.98
CA PRO A 135 14.09 5.54 -0.99
C PRO A 135 14.00 6.97 -1.56
N ILE A 136 12.88 7.63 -1.29
CA ILE A 136 12.64 9.03 -1.65
C ILE A 136 12.03 9.77 -0.45
N PHE A 137 12.01 11.10 -0.54
CA PHE A 137 11.32 11.97 0.41
C PHE A 137 11.76 11.84 1.88
N GLY A 138 13.06 11.71 2.12
CA GLY A 138 13.63 11.59 3.47
C GLY A 138 13.77 10.15 3.97
N THR A 139 13.14 9.19 3.30
CA THR A 139 13.29 7.75 3.61
C THR A 139 14.74 7.33 3.47
N ASP A 140 15.28 6.61 4.45
CA ASP A 140 16.68 6.13 4.49
C ASP A 140 17.74 7.21 4.18
N GLY A 141 17.49 8.45 4.60
CA GLY A 141 18.41 9.57 4.38
C GLY A 141 18.44 10.10 2.95
N SER A 142 17.46 9.72 2.11
CA SER A 142 17.22 10.35 0.81
C SER A 142 16.86 11.83 0.96
N SER A 143 16.97 12.58 -0.14
CA SER A 143 16.52 13.97 -0.17
C SER A 143 15.00 14.08 0.02
N THR A 144 14.53 15.19 0.59
CA THR A 144 13.10 15.58 0.53
C THR A 144 12.69 16.01 -0.87
N LEU A 145 13.67 16.34 -1.71
CA LEU A 145 13.52 16.68 -3.12
C LEU A 145 13.61 15.43 -3.99
N TRP A 146 12.66 15.30 -4.90
CA TRP A 146 12.66 14.26 -5.92
C TRP A 146 12.35 14.84 -7.29
N GLU A 147 13.21 14.56 -8.27
CA GLU A 147 12.98 14.92 -9.66
C GLU A 147 11.87 14.03 -10.22
N PHE A 148 10.75 14.63 -10.60
CA PHE A 148 9.63 13.90 -11.18
C PHE A 148 10.02 13.44 -12.60
N PRO A 149 9.93 12.15 -12.94
CA PRO A 149 10.39 11.60 -14.23
C PRO A 149 9.50 11.98 -15.43
N ASN A 150 8.64 12.99 -15.29
CA ASN A 150 7.67 13.46 -16.28
C ASN A 150 6.85 12.32 -16.90
N SER A 151 6.53 11.31 -16.10
CA SER A 151 5.77 10.13 -16.49
C SER A 151 4.90 9.68 -15.32
N MET A 152 3.70 9.17 -15.63
CA MET A 152 2.78 8.64 -14.64
C MET A 152 3.50 7.63 -13.75
N THR A 153 3.57 7.93 -12.46
CA THR A 153 4.32 7.12 -11.51
C THR A 153 3.59 6.98 -10.20
N HIS A 154 3.75 5.81 -9.58
CA HIS A 154 3.09 5.44 -8.34
C HIS A 154 4.14 4.99 -7.33
N PRO A 155 4.69 5.93 -6.54
CA PRO A 155 5.53 5.60 -5.40
C PRO A 155 4.81 4.64 -4.46
N VAL A 156 5.60 3.82 -3.77
CA VAL A 156 5.11 2.99 -2.68
C VAL A 156 5.26 3.81 -1.40
N PHE A 157 4.15 4.05 -0.71
CA PHE A 157 4.18 4.53 0.66
C PHE A 157 4.01 3.34 1.59
N ALA A 158 4.82 3.26 2.64
CA ALA A 158 4.85 2.14 3.57
C ALA A 158 4.99 2.61 5.03
N THR A 159 4.47 1.82 5.97
CA THR A 159 4.62 2.06 7.41
C THR A 159 4.40 0.78 8.20
N SER A 160 5.09 0.67 9.34
CA SER A 160 4.93 -0.43 10.31
C SER A 160 3.84 -0.17 11.36
N LEU A 161 3.33 1.07 11.46
CA LEU A 161 2.39 1.47 12.52
C LEU A 161 0.99 1.74 11.94
N ALA A 162 -0.04 1.37 12.69
CA ALA A 162 -1.41 1.74 12.38
C ALA A 162 -1.69 3.20 12.71
N GLY A 163 -2.52 3.86 11.92
CA GLY A 163 -2.92 5.23 12.17
C GLY A 163 -3.28 5.99 10.90
N ASP A 164 -3.53 7.27 11.08
CA ASP A 164 -3.70 8.21 9.97
C ASP A 164 -2.38 8.94 9.74
N TYR A 165 -2.01 9.07 8.46
CA TYR A 165 -0.79 9.72 8.03
C TYR A 165 -1.13 10.81 7.03
N SER A 166 -0.24 11.79 6.91
CA SER A 166 -0.31 12.82 5.89
C SER A 166 1.08 13.20 5.39
N ILE A 167 1.13 13.62 4.13
CA ILE A 167 2.26 14.36 3.56
C ILE A 167 1.78 15.67 2.96
N SER A 168 2.60 16.71 3.06
CA SER A 168 2.37 18.00 2.43
C SER A 168 3.66 18.47 1.76
N GLY A 169 3.51 19.05 0.59
CA GLY A 169 4.65 19.41 -0.24
C GLY A 169 4.28 20.42 -1.31
N SER A 170 5.19 20.62 -2.25
CA SER A 170 4.96 21.44 -3.43
C SER A 170 5.61 20.83 -4.64
N VAL A 171 4.97 21.05 -5.79
CA VAL A 171 5.58 20.83 -7.11
C VAL A 171 6.09 22.17 -7.60
N TYR A 172 7.29 22.20 -8.16
CA TYR A 172 7.83 23.40 -8.78
C TYR A 172 8.73 23.08 -9.97
N ILE A 173 9.05 24.11 -10.76
CA ILE A 173 10.00 24.01 -11.87
C ILE A 173 11.37 24.48 -11.38
N GLY A 174 12.39 23.67 -11.60
CA GLY A 174 13.75 23.96 -11.16
C GLY A 174 14.81 23.54 -12.16
N ASP A 175 16.06 23.89 -11.88
CA ASP A 175 17.21 23.45 -12.66
C ASP A 175 17.58 21.98 -12.37
N ALA A 176 18.65 21.48 -13.02
CA ALA A 176 19.14 20.12 -12.84
C ALA A 176 19.65 19.80 -11.42
N SER A 177 19.84 20.82 -10.57
CA SER A 177 20.28 20.67 -9.17
C SER A 177 19.12 20.77 -8.18
N GLY A 178 17.89 20.94 -8.66
CA GLY A 178 16.71 21.14 -7.80
C GLY A 178 16.54 22.55 -7.28
N ILE A 179 17.31 23.53 -7.78
CA ILE A 179 17.10 24.93 -7.42
C ILE A 179 15.87 25.43 -8.16
N MET A 180 14.88 25.88 -7.40
CA MET A 180 13.64 26.46 -7.93
C MET A 180 13.94 27.65 -8.86
N ASP A 181 13.31 27.65 -10.03
CA ASP A 181 13.25 28.80 -10.91
C ASP A 181 12.08 29.69 -10.47
N ILE A 182 12.40 30.81 -9.81
CA ILE A 182 11.43 31.76 -9.25
C ILE A 182 10.56 32.46 -10.28
N THR A 183 10.80 32.22 -11.58
CA THR A 183 9.91 32.68 -12.66
C THR A 183 8.59 31.93 -12.64
N TYR A 184 8.56 30.72 -12.07
CA TYR A 184 7.38 29.87 -11.97
C TYR A 184 6.95 29.75 -10.51
N ASP A 185 5.63 29.77 -10.29
CA ASP A 185 5.07 29.55 -8.97
C ASP A 185 5.19 28.08 -8.55
N ALA A 186 5.28 27.86 -7.24
CA ALA A 186 5.19 26.53 -6.64
C ALA A 186 3.72 26.18 -6.39
N ALA A 187 3.33 24.96 -6.74
CA ALA A 187 1.98 24.47 -6.54
C ALA A 187 1.93 23.52 -5.33
N PRO A 188 1.26 23.89 -4.21
CA PRO A 188 1.22 23.07 -3.01
C PRO A 188 0.24 21.90 -3.14
N PHE A 189 0.50 20.82 -2.41
CA PHE A 189 -0.43 19.69 -2.29
C PHE A 189 -0.39 19.07 -0.90
N THR A 190 -1.40 18.25 -0.59
CA THR A 190 -1.45 17.44 0.62
C THR A 190 -2.16 16.12 0.32
N LEU A 191 -1.61 15.02 0.84
CA LEU A 191 -2.18 13.68 0.75
C LEU A 191 -2.38 13.10 2.14
N ASN A 192 -3.43 12.29 2.31
CA ASN A 192 -3.76 11.61 3.55
C ASN A 192 -3.87 10.10 3.31
N PHE A 193 -3.51 9.32 4.31
CA PHE A 193 -3.49 7.85 4.28
C PHE A 193 -4.07 7.31 5.59
N THR A 194 -4.60 6.09 5.54
CA THR A 194 -4.92 5.33 6.76
C THR A 194 -4.27 3.97 6.69
N ALA A 195 -3.41 3.64 7.66
CA ALA A 195 -2.75 2.34 7.74
C ALA A 195 -3.47 1.38 8.67
N VAL A 196 -3.66 0.14 8.20
CA VAL A 196 -4.21 -0.96 8.99
C VAL A 196 -3.06 -1.75 9.58
N PRO A 197 -3.10 -2.13 10.87
CA PRO A 197 -2.04 -2.94 11.45
C PRO A 197 -2.04 -4.34 10.83
N GLU A 198 -0.85 -4.93 10.75
CA GLU A 198 -0.68 -6.38 10.61
C GLU A 198 -1.53 -7.11 11.68
N PRO A 199 -2.40 -8.07 11.32
CA PRO A 199 -3.13 -8.85 12.29
C PRO A 199 -2.12 -9.59 13.17
N SER A 200 -2.04 -9.20 14.44
CA SER A 200 -1.18 -9.88 15.39
C SER A 200 -1.45 -11.38 15.36
N THR A 201 -0.39 -12.19 15.45
CA THR A 201 -0.51 -13.66 15.49
C THR A 201 -1.50 -14.12 16.57
N TYR A 202 -1.62 -13.36 17.67
CA TYR A 202 -2.60 -13.58 18.73
C TYR A 202 -4.06 -13.43 18.28
N ALA A 203 -4.38 -12.48 17.41
CA ALA A 203 -5.73 -12.28 16.88
C ALA A 203 -6.15 -13.45 15.97
N LEU A 204 -5.24 -13.93 15.12
CA LEU A 204 -5.45 -15.11 14.28
C LEU A 204 -5.66 -16.38 15.13
N MET A 205 -4.80 -16.60 16.14
CA MET A 205 -4.92 -17.75 17.03
C MET A 205 -6.19 -17.70 17.90
N ALA A 206 -6.59 -16.51 18.36
CA ALA A 206 -7.83 -16.33 19.13
C ALA A 206 -9.08 -16.61 18.28
N GLY A 207 -9.09 -16.20 17.01
CA GLY A 207 -10.16 -16.52 16.07
C GLY A 207 -10.33 -18.03 15.85
N VAL A 208 -9.22 -18.75 15.63
CA VAL A 208 -9.23 -20.21 15.48
C VAL A 208 -9.69 -20.90 16.76
N ALA A 209 -9.14 -20.52 17.92
CA ALA A 209 -9.54 -21.07 19.20
C ALA A 209 -11.04 -20.82 19.51
N GLY A 210 -11.54 -19.62 19.21
CA GLY A 210 -12.95 -19.26 19.35
C GLY A 210 -13.88 -20.12 18.48
N ALA A 211 -13.51 -20.33 17.21
CA ALA A 211 -14.26 -21.20 16.29
C ALA A 211 -14.29 -22.66 16.79
N CYS A 212 -13.16 -23.19 17.27
CA CYS A 212 -13.09 -24.53 17.85
C CYS A 212 -14.00 -24.67 19.09
N ILE A 213 -13.99 -23.68 20.00
CA ILE A 213 -14.84 -23.71 21.21
C ILE A 213 -16.32 -23.63 20.86
N ALA A 214 -16.71 -22.78 19.90
CA ALA A 214 -18.09 -22.67 19.44
C ALA A 214 -18.59 -24.00 18.84
N PHE A 215 -17.75 -24.68 18.06
CA PHE A 215 -18.07 -25.98 17.48
C PHE A 215 -18.24 -27.07 18.55
N VAL A 216 -17.37 -27.11 19.56
CA VAL A 216 -17.49 -28.04 20.70
C VAL A 216 -18.78 -27.79 21.49
N ARG A 217 -19.15 -26.52 21.72
CA ARG A 217 -20.38 -26.16 22.44
C ARG A 217 -21.65 -26.51 21.66
N GLN A 218 -21.65 -26.33 20.34
CA GLN A 218 -22.79 -26.75 19.50
C GLN A 218 -22.99 -28.27 19.51
N ARG A 219 -21.90 -29.06 19.53
CA ARG A 219 -21.99 -30.53 19.67
C ARG A 219 -22.66 -30.96 20.97
N LYS A 220 -22.28 -30.34 22.10
CA LYS A 220 -22.86 -30.69 23.42
C LYS A 220 -24.35 -30.39 23.54
N ARG A 221 -24.86 -29.36 22.85
CA ARG A 221 -26.29 -28.99 22.87
C ARG A 221 -27.20 -29.91 22.05
N LYS A 222 -26.67 -30.71 21.13
CA LYS A 222 -27.45 -31.64 20.30
C LYS A 222 -27.55 -33.06 20.88
N ILE A 223 -26.91 -33.33 22.01
CA ILE A 223 -26.80 -34.67 22.62
C ILE A 223 -27.52 -34.74 24.00
N GLY A 224 -28.11 -33.63 24.47
CA GLY A 224 -28.98 -33.58 25.64
C GLY A 224 -30.40 -33.21 25.24
#